data_AF-A0A838TJD2-F1
#
_entry.id   AF-A0A838TJD2-F1
#
_cell.length_a   1.000
_cell.length_b   1.000
_cell.length_c   1.000
_cell.angle_alpha   90.00
_cell.angle_beta   90.00
_cell.angle_gamma   90.00
#
_symmetry.space_group_name_H-M   'P 1'
#
loop_
_entity.id
_entity.type
_entity.pdbx_description
1 polymer ?
#
loop_
_entity_poly.entity_id
_entity_poly.type
_entity_poly.pdbx_seq_one_letter_code
_entity_poly.pdbx_strand_id
1 'polypeptide(L)' 'GQPVFYLTMPCCDQYNPVYDGDCNYMGAPDGGITGKGDGKLPEFFKAATNGKIIWENK' A
#
# COMPACT_ATOMS: atom_id res chain seq x y z
N GLY A 1 -3.82 -14.52 9.11
CA GLY A 1 -3.54 -13.62 7.98
C GLY A 1 -2.04 -13.49 7.79
N GLN A 2 -1.60 -12.97 6.65
CA GLN A 2 -0.19 -12.69 6.37
C GLN A 2 0.09 -11.20 6.59
N PRO A 3 1.23 -10.83 7.22
CA PRO A 3 1.62 -9.43 7.32
C PRO A 3 1.98 -8.89 5.93
N VAL A 4 1.60 -7.65 5.68
CA VAL A 4 1.89 -6.89 4.46
C VAL A 4 2.34 -5.49 4.85
N PHE A 5 3.16 -4.87 4.02
CA PHE A 5 3.72 -3.55 4.24
C PHE A 5 3.11 -2.57 3.24
N TYR A 6 2.29 -1.64 3.75
CA TYR A 6 1.72 -0.54 2.99
C TYR A 6 2.60 0.70 3.15
N LEU A 7 3.17 1.18 2.05
CA LEU A 7 4.06 2.34 2.05
C LEU A 7 3.33 3.55 1.47
N THR A 8 3.25 4.62 2.26
CA THR A 8 2.75 5.91 1.81
C THR A 8 3.86 6.71 1.17
N MET A 9 3.71 7.05 -0.11
CA MET A 9 4.70 7.82 -0.85
C MET A 9 4.58 9.33 -0.53
N PRO A 10 5.70 10.08 -0.51
CA PRO A 10 5.73 11.47 -0.03
C PRO A 10 5.13 12.48 -1.02
N CYS A 11 4.92 12.11 -2.28
CA CYS A 11 4.17 12.93 -3.23
C CYS A 11 3.26 12.06 -4.09
N CYS A 12 2.73 12.72 -5.10
CA CYS A 12 1.34 13.09 -5.20
C CYS A 12 0.66 12.29 -6.32
N ASP A 13 1.43 12.01 -7.38
CA ASP A 13 1.08 11.08 -8.44
C ASP A 13 1.78 9.73 -8.29
N GLN A 14 2.42 9.48 -7.14
CA GLN A 14 3.05 8.19 -6.86
C GLN A 14 2.01 7.21 -6.34
N TYR A 15 2.13 5.96 -6.76
CA TYR A 15 1.39 4.86 -6.16
C TYR A 15 1.89 4.59 -4.75
N ASN A 16 1.00 4.21 -3.84
CA ASN A 16 1.37 3.71 -2.53
C ASN A 16 1.49 2.18 -2.58
N PRO A 17 2.70 1.61 -2.67
CA PRO A 17 2.86 0.18 -2.92
C PRO A 17 2.59 -0.64 -1.66
N VAL A 18 2.09 -1.85 -1.88
CA VAL A 18 1.97 -2.92 -0.88
C VAL A 18 2.96 -4.02 -1.22
N TYR A 19 3.73 -4.45 -0.23
CA TYR A 19 4.65 -5.58 -0.33
C TYR A 19 4.29 -6.69 0.66
N ASP A 20 4.64 -7.93 0.32
CA ASP A 20 4.59 -9.05 1.26
C ASP A 20 5.83 -9.10 2.17
N GLY A 21 5.91 -10.14 3.00
CA GLY A 21 7.04 -10.38 3.91
C GLY A 21 8.38 -10.65 3.23
N ASP A 22 8.36 -11.00 1.94
CA ASP A 22 9.53 -11.33 1.13
C ASP A 22 9.91 -10.17 0.18
N CYS A 23 9.35 -8.97 0.41
CA CYS A 23 9.53 -7.77 -0.41
C CYS A 23 9.00 -7.90 -1.85
N ASN A 24 8.06 -8.81 -2.12
CA ASN A 24 7.43 -8.89 -3.44
C ASN A 24 6.35 -7.83 -3.57
N TYR A 25 6.34 -7.14 -4.72
CA TYR A 25 5.31 -6.16 -5.04
C TYR A 25 3.97 -6.86 -5.26
N MET A 26 2.98 -6.54 -4.42
CA MET A 26 1.63 -7.07 -4.55
C MET A 26 0.73 -6.17 -5.41
N GLY A 27 0.91 -4.85 -5.30
CA GLY A 27 0.07 -3.86 -5.97
C GLY A 27 0.05 -2.53 -5.26
N ALA A 28 -0.74 -1.59 -5.78
CA ALA A 28 -0.99 -0.31 -5.16
C ALA A 28 -2.50 -0.08 -5.04
N PRO A 29 -3.08 -0.07 -3.84
CA PRO A 29 -4.51 0.09 -3.64
C PRO A 29 -4.98 1.54 -3.85
N ASP A 30 -4.08 2.52 -3.73
CA ASP A 30 -4.34 3.94 -3.94
C ASP A 30 -3.08 4.69 -4.43
N GLY A 31 -3.19 6.01 -4.51
CA GLY A 31 -2.19 6.87 -5.14
C GLY A 31 -2.26 6.83 -6.67
N GLY A 32 -1.20 7.30 -7.32
CA GLY A 32 -1.20 7.54 -8.77
C GLY A 32 -2.00 8.80 -9.14
N ILE A 33 -1.95 9.18 -10.43
CA ILE A 33 -2.60 10.39 -10.97
C ILE A 33 -4.09 10.48 -10.60
N THR A 34 -4.79 9.34 -10.57
CA THR A 34 -6.23 9.29 -10.26
C THR A 34 -6.55 9.06 -8.79
N GLY A 35 -5.54 8.75 -7.96
CA GLY A 35 -5.72 8.30 -6.58
C GLY A 35 -6.27 6.88 -6.42
N LYS A 36 -6.54 6.15 -7.52
CA LYS A 36 -7.19 4.82 -7.49
C LYS A 36 -6.21 3.64 -7.48
N GLY A 37 -4.91 3.91 -7.38
CA GLY A 37 -3.91 2.86 -7.41
C GLY A 37 -3.74 2.23 -8.79
N ASP A 38 -3.11 1.05 -8.83
CA ASP A 38 -2.78 0.32 -10.06
C ASP A 38 -3.83 -0.74 -10.44
N GLY A 39 -4.90 -0.86 -9.65
CA GLY A 39 -6.00 -1.79 -9.88
C GLY A 39 -5.74 -3.24 -9.50
N LYS A 40 -4.56 -3.59 -8.97
CA LYS A 40 -4.25 -4.97 -8.54
C LYS A 40 -4.87 -5.36 -7.21
N LEU A 41 -5.14 -4.38 -6.35
CA LEU A 41 -5.61 -4.59 -4.97
C LEU A 41 -6.92 -3.82 -4.65
N PRO A 42 -8.02 -4.07 -5.38
CA PRO A 42 -9.26 -3.29 -5.25
C PRO A 42 -9.95 -3.42 -3.88
N GLU A 43 -9.70 -4.51 -3.15
CA GLU A 43 -10.35 -4.81 -1.87
C GLU A 43 -9.40 -4.64 -0.67
N PHE A 44 -8.21 -4.06 -0.88
CA PHE A 44 -7.17 -3.97 0.15
C PHE A 44 -7.67 -3.36 1.45
N PHE A 45 -8.28 -2.18 1.40
CA PHE A 45 -8.74 -1.48 2.60
C PHE A 45 -9.94 -2.16 3.29
N LYS A 46 -10.63 -3.10 2.64
CA LYS A 46 -11.66 -3.92 3.27
C LYS A 46 -11.09 -5.18 3.93
N ALA A 47 -10.01 -5.73 3.37
CA ALA A 47 -9.38 -6.96 3.84
C ALA A 47 -8.26 -6.72 4.87
N ALA A 48 -7.57 -5.59 4.77
CA ALA A 48 -6.49 -5.21 5.68
C ALA A 48 -7.05 -4.99 7.09
N THR A 49 -6.43 -5.63 8.07
CA THR A 49 -6.81 -5.56 9.47
C THR A 49 -5.56 -5.35 10.33
N ASN A 50 -5.73 -4.84 11.54
CA ASN A 50 -4.63 -4.63 12.51
C ASN A 50 -3.50 -3.71 12.01
N GLY A 51 -3.85 -2.64 11.28
CA GLY A 51 -2.87 -1.67 10.78
C GLY A 51 -2.10 -0.98 11.91
N LYS A 52 -0.77 -0.91 11.78
CA LYS A 52 0.13 -0.21 12.70
C LYS A 52 1.21 0.53 11.90
N ILE A 53 1.52 1.76 12.31
CA ILE A 53 2.68 2.50 11.79
C ILE A 53 3.95 1.90 12.43
N ILE A 54 4.85 1.40 11.60
CA ILE A 54 6.13 0.83 12.04
C ILE A 54 7.33 1.73 11.68
N TRP A 55 7.14 2.67 10.76
CA TRP A 55 8.15 3.61 10.30
C TRP A 55 7.49 4.89 9.79
N GLU A 56 8.11 6.03 10.08
CA GLU A 56 7.71 7.35 9.63
C GLU A 56 8.98 8.19 9.48
N ASN A 57 9.12 8.89 8.35
CA ASN A 57 10.21 9.82 8.14
C ASN A 57 9.84 11.18 8.74
N LYS A 58 10.64 11.69 9.69
CA LYS A 58 10.43 12.97 10.36
C LYS A 58 11.25 14.09 9.75
#